data_AF-A0A6C0DX99-F1
#
_entry.id   AF-A0A6C0DX99-F1
#
_cell.length_a   1.000
_cell.length_b   1.000
_cell.length_c   1.000
_cell.angle_alpha   90.00
_cell.angle_beta   90.00
_cell.angle_gamma   90.00
#
_symmetry.space_group_name_H-M   'P 1'
#
loop_
_entity.id
_entity.type
_entity.pdbx_description
1 polymer ?
#
loop_
_entity_poly.entity_id
_entity_poly.type
_entity_poly.pdbx_seq_one_letter_code
_entity_poly.pdbx_strand_id
1 'polypeptide(L)'
;MESKEHTIQCVKEWVKLDNDIRALQSEINSRKKRRTQMSTQLMKTMKETNTDCFELKNGVLLYSVKNVKKPITKKVLFDILNKYYNGDFMKASELNDFILENREEITKESLVYTESS
;
A
#
# COMPACT_ATOMS: atom_id res chain seq x y z
N MET A 1 -43.20 5.84 9.62
CA MET A 1 -42.95 4.68 8.74
C MET A 1 -41.89 4.99 7.70
N GLU A 2 -41.93 6.20 7.11
CA GLU A 2 -40.97 6.74 6.13
C GLU A 2 -39.47 6.60 6.51
N SER A 3 -39.10 6.79 7.78
CA SER A 3 -37.70 6.68 8.24
C SER A 3 -37.14 5.24 8.18
N LYS A 4 -37.94 4.21 8.43
CA LYS A 4 -37.44 2.82 8.43
C LYS A 4 -37.23 2.29 7.02
N GLU A 5 -38.14 2.60 6.10
CA GLU A 5 -37.97 2.24 4.68
C GLU A 5 -36.79 2.96 4.04
N HIS A 6 -36.60 4.25 4.35
CA HIS A 6 -35.44 5.00 3.89
C HIS A 6 -34.13 4.38 4.38
N THR A 7 -34.04 4.01 5.66
CA THR A 7 -32.85 3.32 6.20
C THR A 7 -32.59 1.98 5.50
N ILE A 8 -33.62 1.17 5.25
CA ILE A 8 -33.48 -0.11 4.53
C ILE A 8 -32.95 0.12 3.11
N GLN A 9 -33.44 1.15 2.41
CA GLN A 9 -32.96 1.49 1.07
C GLN A 9 -31.50 1.94 1.09
N CYS A 10 -31.11 2.81 2.03
CA CYS A 10 -29.73 3.24 2.20
C CYS A 10 -28.78 2.06 2.46
N VAL A 11 -29.18 1.10 3.29
CA VAL A 11 -28.37 -0.10 3.56
C VAL A 11 -28.20 -0.94 2.29
N LYS A 12 -29.26 -1.16 1.51
CA LYS A 12 -29.19 -1.92 0.26
C LYS A 12 -28.27 -1.25 -0.77
N GLU A 13 -28.40 0.06 -0.93
CA GLU A 13 -27.55 0.83 -1.84
C GLU A 13 -26.10 0.82 -1.39
N TRP A 14 -25.85 0.98 -0.08
CA TRP A 14 -24.50 0.93 0.48
C TRP A 14 -23.84 -0.44 0.23
N VAL A 15 -24.56 -1.55 0.46
CA VAL A 15 -24.03 -2.90 0.20
C VAL A 15 -23.76 -3.12 -1.29
N LYS A 16 -24.62 -2.60 -2.17
CA LYS A 16 -24.40 -2.67 -3.61
C LYS A 16 -23.13 -1.91 -4.01
N LEU A 17 -22.97 -0.68 -3.53
CA LEU A 17 -21.78 0.13 -3.79
C LEU A 17 -20.52 -0.54 -3.25
N ASP A 18 -20.56 -1.13 -2.06
CA ASP A 18 -19.43 -1.85 -1.48
C ASP A 18 -19.01 -3.07 -2.34
N ASN A 19 -19.98 -3.85 -2.82
CA ASN A 19 -19.73 -4.96 -3.75
C ASN A 19 -19.10 -4.49 -5.07
N ASP A 20 -19.64 -3.41 -5.66
CA ASP A 20 -19.13 -2.85 -6.92
C ASP A 20 -17.69 -2.34 -6.74
N ILE A 21 -17.40 -1.64 -5.64
CA ILE A 21 -16.06 -1.18 -5.29
C ILE A 21 -15.11 -2.37 -5.14
N ARG A 22 -15.50 -3.43 -4.43
CA ARG A 22 -14.67 -4.64 -4.26
C ARG A 22 -14.35 -5.30 -5.59
N ALA A 23 -15.33 -5.42 -6.49
CA ALA A 23 -15.12 -5.98 -7.83
C ALA A 23 -14.15 -5.13 -8.66
N LEU A 24 -14.36 -3.81 -8.70
CA LEU A 24 -13.49 -2.88 -9.43
C LEU A 24 -12.07 -2.87 -8.87
N GLN A 25 -11.92 -2.90 -7.54
CA GLN A 25 -10.62 -2.93 -6.89
C GLN A 25 -9.85 -4.21 -7.21
N SER A 26 -10.53 -5.36 -7.29
CA SER A 26 -9.93 -6.62 -7.73
C SER A 26 -9.35 -6.50 -9.14
N GLU A 27 -10.12 -5.93 -10.08
CA GLU A 27 -9.67 -5.72 -11.46
C GLU A 27 -8.51 -4.72 -11.57
N ILE A 28 -8.52 -3.67 -10.76
CA ILE A 28 -7.42 -2.70 -10.67
C ILE A 28 -6.15 -3.40 -10.18
N ASN A 29 -6.27 -4.23 -9.14
CA ASN A 29 -5.15 -4.96 -8.56
C ASN A 29 -4.56 -5.96 -9.58
N SER A 30 -5.41 -6.68 -10.31
CA SER A 30 -5.01 -7.60 -11.38
C SER A 30 -4.21 -6.88 -12.48
N ARG A 31 -4.72 -5.76 -13.01
CA ARG A 31 -4.01 -4.94 -14.01
C ARG A 31 -2.70 -4.36 -13.49
N LYS A 32 -2.68 -3.86 -12.25
CA LYS A 32 -1.45 -3.36 -11.61
C LYS A 32 -0.40 -4.46 -11.51
N LYS A 33 -0.78 -5.67 -11.10
CA LYS A 33 0.12 -6.83 -11.01
C LYS A 33 0.70 -7.18 -12.38
N ARG A 34 -0.14 -7.32 -13.41
CA ARG A 34 0.29 -7.62 -14.78
C ARG A 34 1.21 -6.53 -15.32
N ARG A 35 0.87 -5.25 -15.11
CA ARG A 35 1.73 -4.12 -15.52
C ARG A 35 3.10 -4.20 -14.86
N THR A 36 3.17 -4.43 -13.54
CA THR A 36 4.45 -4.56 -12.83
C THR A 36 5.28 -5.73 -13.38
N GLN A 37 4.66 -6.88 -13.64
CA GLN A 37 5.35 -8.03 -14.25
C GLN A 37 5.95 -7.67 -15.62
N MET A 38 5.17 -7.01 -16.49
CA MET A 38 5.64 -6.56 -17.80
C MET A 38 6.74 -5.49 -17.68
N SER A 39 6.60 -4.54 -16.75
CA SER A 39 7.64 -3.54 -16.48
C SER A 39 8.95 -4.21 -16.04
N THR A 40 8.92 -5.23 -15.19
CA THR A 40 10.12 -5.98 -14.80
C THR A 40 10.78 -6.67 -15.99
N GLN A 41 10.00 -7.29 -16.87
CA GLN A 41 10.51 -7.88 -18.10
C GLN A 41 11.14 -6.84 -19.03
N LEU A 42 10.45 -5.72 -19.27
CA LEU A 42 10.96 -4.63 -20.11
C LEU A 42 12.24 -4.01 -19.55
N MET A 43 12.31 -3.77 -18.23
CA MET A 43 13.52 -3.26 -17.59
C MET A 43 14.70 -4.25 -17.70
N LYS A 44 14.43 -5.56 -17.68
CA LYS A 44 15.47 -6.59 -17.92
C LYS A 44 15.97 -6.52 -19.36
N THR A 45 15.06 -6.47 -20.32
CA THR A 45 15.40 -6.35 -21.74
C THR A 45 16.17 -5.05 -22.02
N MET A 46 15.72 -3.90 -21.51
CA MET A 46 16.42 -2.60 -21.63
C MET A 46 17.87 -2.67 -21.14
N LYS A 47 18.11 -3.37 -20.03
CA LYS A 47 19.48 -3.58 -19.50
C LYS A 47 20.31 -4.50 -20.39
N GLU A 48 19.72 -5.58 -20.89
CA GLU A 48 20.39 -6.54 -21.78
C GLU A 48 20.72 -5.93 -23.15
N THR A 49 19.86 -5.07 -23.67
CA THR A 49 20.02 -4.39 -24.97
C THR A 49 20.69 -3.02 -24.86
N ASN A 50 21.06 -2.59 -23.65
CA ASN A 50 21.63 -1.27 -23.36
C ASN A 50 20.80 -0.12 -23.96
N THR A 51 19.47 -0.24 -23.88
CA THR A 51 18.49 0.69 -24.45
C THR A 51 17.75 1.40 -23.32
N ASP A 52 17.92 2.72 -23.22
CA ASP A 52 17.37 3.50 -22.11
C ASP A 52 15.95 4.03 -22.36
N CYS A 53 15.49 4.03 -23.60
CA CYS A 53 14.17 4.54 -23.99
C CYS A 53 13.49 3.70 -25.08
N PHE A 54 12.15 3.68 -25.06
CA PHE A 54 11.33 3.24 -26.20
C PHE A 54 10.41 4.37 -26.64
N GLU A 55 10.49 4.73 -27.91
CA GLU A 55 9.51 5.62 -28.53
C GLU A 55 8.23 4.86 -28.90
N LEU A 56 7.10 5.43 -28.51
CA LEU A 56 5.75 4.94 -28.78
C LEU A 56 5.02 6.02 -29.57
N LYS A 57 3.97 5.64 -30.31
CA LYS A 57 3.16 6.59 -31.10
C LYS A 57 2.67 7.81 -30.29
N ASN A 58 2.45 7.65 -28.99
CA ASN A 58 1.89 8.68 -28.10
C ASN A 58 2.80 9.00 -26.89
N GLY A 59 4.11 8.75 -26.97
CA GLY A 59 5.04 9.11 -25.88
C GLY A 59 6.31 8.28 -25.84
N VAL A 60 7.12 8.49 -24.80
CA VAL A 60 8.39 7.76 -24.61
C VAL A 60 8.35 7.01 -23.28
N LEU A 61 8.74 5.73 -23.28
CA LEU A 61 8.97 4.96 -22.09
C LEU A 61 10.45 5.07 -21.70
N LEU A 62 10.74 5.71 -20.57
CA LEU A 62 12.11 5.92 -20.08
C LEU A 62 12.44 4.97 -18.92
N TYR A 63 13.63 4.39 -18.95
CA TYR A 63 14.19 3.70 -17.79
C TYR A 63 14.67 4.72 -16.76
N SER A 64 13.96 4.87 -15.64
CA SER A 64 14.33 5.81 -14.56
C SER A 64 14.56 5.07 -13.25
N VAL A 65 15.70 5.34 -12.61
CA VAL A 65 16.06 4.81 -11.30
C VAL A 65 15.97 5.93 -10.27
N LYS A 66 15.15 5.73 -9.24
CA LYS A 66 15.04 6.65 -8.10
C LYS A 66 15.33 5.92 -6.81
N ASN A 67 16.27 6.44 -6.03
CA ASN A 67 16.50 5.99 -4.68
C ASN A 67 15.54 6.69 -3.72
N VAL A 68 14.68 5.91 -3.05
CA VAL A 68 13.77 6.42 -2.01
C VAL A 68 14.11 5.79 -0.67
N LYS A 69 14.03 6.57 0.41
CA LYS A 69 14.20 6.04 1.77
C LYS A 69 13.03 5.10 2.08
N LYS A 70 13.34 3.94 2.64
CA LYS A 70 12.30 2.99 3.08
C LYS A 70 11.50 3.60 4.24
N PRO A 71 10.20 3.29 4.36
CA PRO A 71 9.42 3.64 5.55
C PRO A 71 10.06 3.10 6.83
N ILE A 72 9.90 3.83 7.93
CA ILE A 72 10.37 3.39 9.25
C ILE A 72 9.33 2.43 9.84
N THR A 73 9.61 1.13 9.75
CA THR A 73 8.85 0.06 10.40
C THR A 73 9.40 -0.22 11.81
N LYS A 74 8.68 -0.96 12.66
CA LYS A 74 9.17 -1.37 14.00
C LYS A 74 10.57 -1.98 13.93
N LYS A 75 10.79 -2.91 13.00
CA LYS A 75 12.10 -3.55 12.80
C LYS A 75 13.18 -2.56 12.37
N VAL A 76 12.89 -1.71 11.38
CA VAL A 76 13.87 -0.73 10.88
C VAL A 76 14.22 0.29 11.96
N LEU A 77 13.24 0.75 12.74
CA LEU A 77 13.47 1.64 13.87
C LEU A 77 14.37 0.99 14.90
N PHE A 78 14.04 -0.23 15.34
CA PHE A 78 14.85 -0.99 16.27
C PHE A 78 16.29 -1.18 15.76
N ASP A 79 16.48 -1.59 14.50
CA ASP A 79 17.81 -1.79 13.92
C ASP A 79 18.63 -0.48 13.92
N ILE A 80 17.99 0.67 13.64
CA ILE A 80 18.63 2.00 13.69
C ILE A 80 19.01 2.36 15.13
N LEU A 81 18.11 2.15 16.09
CA LEU A 81 18.35 2.44 17.50
C LEU A 81 19.44 1.54 18.08
N ASN A 82 19.42 0.25 17.75
CA ASN A 82 20.46 -0.70 18.16
C ASN A 82 21.82 -0.30 17.59
N LYS A 83 21.87 0.14 16.33
CA LYS A 83 23.09 0.71 15.75
C LYS A 83 23.53 2.00 16.44
N TYR A 84 22.59 2.90 16.76
CA TYR A 84 22.88 4.16 17.44
C TYR A 84 23.44 3.95 18.85
N TYR A 85 22.93 2.95 19.57
CA TYR A 85 23.42 2.56 20.89
C TYR A 85 24.55 1.51 20.86
N ASN A 86 25.25 1.35 19.73
CA ASN A 86 26.39 0.46 19.59
C ASN A 86 26.13 -1.01 19.98
N GLY A 87 24.94 -1.53 19.70
CA GLY A 87 24.56 -2.91 20.02
C GLY A 87 23.91 -3.10 21.40
N ASP A 88 23.66 -2.03 22.15
CA ASP A 88 22.90 -2.08 23.40
C ASP A 88 21.42 -2.34 23.11
N PHE A 89 21.09 -3.63 23.02
CA PHE A 89 19.76 -4.13 22.74
C PHE A 89 18.71 -3.60 23.72
N MET A 90 19.06 -3.48 25.01
CA MET A 90 18.12 -3.10 26.06
C MET A 90 17.65 -1.65 25.86
N LYS A 91 18.59 -0.71 25.69
CA LYS A 91 18.24 0.69 25.42
C LYS A 91 17.52 0.88 24.10
N ALA A 92 17.93 0.14 23.07
CA ALA A 92 17.30 0.19 21.77
C ALA A 92 15.85 -0.33 21.81
N SER A 93 15.59 -1.40 22.55
CA SER A 93 14.25 -1.97 22.71
C SER A 93 13.36 -1.03 23.52
N GLU A 94 13.86 -0.54 24.66
CA GLU A 94 13.13 0.39 25.53
C GLU A 94 12.68 1.64 24.76
N LEU A 95 13.60 2.29 24.05
CA LEU A 95 13.26 3.48 23.27
C LEU A 95 12.37 3.16 22.06
N ASN A 96 12.57 2.01 21.42
CA ASN A 96 11.72 1.58 20.31
C ASN A 96 10.27 1.41 20.79
N ASP A 97 10.05 0.75 21.93
CA ASP A 97 8.71 0.52 22.46
C ASP A 97 8.10 1.83 22.99
N PHE A 98 8.87 2.69 23.66
CA PHE A 98 8.41 4.03 24.05
C PHE A 98 7.92 4.87 22.86
N ILE A 99 8.66 4.90 21.76
CA ILE A 99 8.25 5.63 20.54
C ILE A 99 6.96 5.06 19.96
N LEU A 100 6.77 3.74 20.00
CA LEU A 100 5.57 3.09 19.47
C LEU A 100 4.34 3.36 20.34
N GLU A 101 4.49 3.35 21.67
CA GLU A 101 3.41 3.63 22.62
C GLU A 101 2.97 5.10 22.60
N ASN A 102 3.91 6.02 22.33
CA ASN A 102 3.62 7.46 22.29
C ASN A 102 3.29 7.96 20.88
N ARG A 103 3.17 7.07 19.90
CA ARG A 103 2.79 7.45 18.53
C ARG A 103 1.31 7.81 18.50
N GLU A 104 0.99 8.94 17.88
CA GLU A 104 -0.39 9.38 17.74
C GLU A 104 -1.27 8.32 17.05
N GLU A 105 -2.31 7.88 17.75
CA GLU A 105 -3.34 7.02 17.21
C GLU A 105 -4.50 7.88 16.69
N ILE A 106 -4.77 7.77 15.38
CA ILE A 106 -5.91 8.42 14.74
C ILE A 106 -7.02 7.38 14.60
N THR A 107 -8.12 7.57 15.34
CA THR A 107 -9.32 6.73 15.19
C THR A 107 -10.01 7.06 13.86
N LYS A 108 -10.19 6.04 13.01
CA LYS A 108 -10.95 6.15 11.76
C LYS A 108 -12.13 5.19 11.82
N GLU A 109 -13.34 5.72 11.76
CA GLU A 109 -14.56 4.92 11.68
C GLU A 109 -14.85 4.56 10.21
N SER A 110 -15.11 3.29 9.95
CA SER A 110 -15.50 2.80 8.62
C SER A 110 -16.52 1.69 8.76
N LEU A 111 -17.54 1.70 7.89
CA LEU A 111 -18.45 0.57 7.75
C LEU A 111 -17.77 -0.54 6.95
N VAL A 112 -17.83 -1.78 7.45
CA VAL A 112 -17.31 -2.98 6.78
C VAL A 112 -18.43 -4.00 6.73
N TYR A 113 -18.75 -4.50 5.53
CA TYR A 113 -19.69 -5.61 5.36
C TYR A 113 -18.94 -6.94 5.29
N THR A 114 -19.36 -7.88 6.13
CA THR A 114 -18.85 -9.25 6.16
C THR A 114 -20.03 -10.22 6.17
N GLU A 115 -20.01 -11.23 5.31
CA GLU A 115 -20.99 -12.33 5.37
C GLU A 115 -20.64 -13.24 6.54
N SER A 116 -21.62 -13.53 7.41
CA SER A 116 -21.47 -14.56 8.44
C SER A 116 -21.31 -15.92 7.76
N SER A 117 -20.25 -16.63 8.11
CA SER A 117 -19.90 -17.96 7.62
C SER A 117 -20.91 -19.03 8.03
#